data_AF-A0A2E5B5P6-F1
#
_entry.id   AF-A0A2E5B5P6-F1
#
_cell.length_a   1.000
_cell.length_b   1.000
_cell.length_c   1.000
_cell.angle_alpha   90.00
_cell.angle_beta   90.00
_cell.angle_gamma   90.00
#
_symmetry.space_group_name_H-M   'P 1'
#
loop_
_entity.id
_entity.type
_entity.pdbx_description
1 polymer ?
#
loop_
_entity_poly.entity_id
_entity_poly.type
_entity_poly.pdbx_seq_one_letter_code
_entity_poly.pdbx_strand_id
1 'polypeptide(L)'
;MGHNQSVHGAFVWSDLDPYAAFIYAFGDLNCHTKAERSWEINGNQMPVCVRDVGIFLGLAIGGFLFSRRGFNRWTIRDTFLSLLPDNSLLSVYRNDRRMFALLAIAAIAAVPMAIDGFTQMLTSYESNAIMRLLTGTPFGALIGAFMAASFSARPAFFGLDPSKVVLPSGSRFSMKAEEE
;
A
#
# COMPACT_ATOMS: atom_id res chain seq x y z
N MET A 1 -23.58 -18.34 -7.24
CA MET A 1 -22.94 -19.17 -8.31
C MET A 1 -21.55 -18.60 -8.54
N GLY A 2 -20.50 -19.40 -8.42
CA GLY A 2 -19.11 -18.93 -8.53
C GLY A 2 -18.68 -18.62 -9.97
N HIS A 3 -17.60 -17.84 -10.13
CA HIS A 3 -17.04 -17.35 -11.39
C HIS A 3 -15.98 -18.32 -11.92
N ASN A 4 -16.15 -19.60 -11.66
CA ASN A 4 -15.25 -20.61 -12.21
C ASN A 4 -15.56 -20.76 -13.69
N GLN A 5 -15.04 -19.83 -14.50
CA GLN A 5 -15.31 -19.75 -15.93
C GLN A 5 -14.91 -21.03 -16.67
N SER A 6 -13.91 -21.74 -16.15
CA SER A 6 -13.46 -23.03 -16.69
C SER A 6 -14.50 -24.15 -16.53
N VAL A 7 -15.37 -24.07 -15.52
CA VAL A 7 -16.38 -25.09 -15.21
C VAL A 7 -17.80 -24.65 -15.62
N HIS A 8 -18.10 -23.36 -15.51
CA HIS A 8 -19.47 -22.84 -15.65
C HIS A 8 -19.66 -21.90 -16.86
N GLY A 9 -18.62 -21.67 -17.69
CA GLY A 9 -18.68 -20.77 -18.84
C GLY A 9 -18.41 -19.31 -18.48
N ALA A 10 -18.44 -18.43 -19.49
CA ALA A 10 -18.13 -17.00 -19.30
C ALA A 10 -19.11 -16.36 -18.31
N PHE A 11 -18.57 -15.82 -17.22
CA PHE A 11 -19.36 -15.12 -16.22
C PHE A 11 -19.64 -13.68 -16.68
N VAL A 12 -20.90 -13.27 -16.63
CA VAL A 12 -21.34 -11.93 -17.02
C VAL A 12 -21.87 -11.21 -15.77
N TRP A 13 -21.13 -10.24 -15.25
CA TRP A 13 -21.53 -9.50 -14.04
C TRP A 13 -22.77 -8.64 -14.24
N SER A 14 -23.13 -8.27 -15.47
CA SER A 14 -24.35 -7.50 -15.75
C SER A 14 -25.65 -8.27 -15.51
N ASP A 15 -25.56 -9.59 -15.34
CA ASP A 15 -26.72 -10.43 -15.03
C ASP A 15 -27.00 -10.48 -13.51
N LEU A 16 -26.11 -9.90 -12.70
CA LEU A 16 -26.30 -9.74 -11.26
C LEU A 16 -27.13 -8.49 -10.95
N ASP A 17 -27.61 -8.39 -9.71
CA ASP A 17 -28.19 -7.15 -9.21
C ASP A 17 -27.14 -6.01 -9.26
N PRO A 18 -27.57 -4.73 -9.33
CA PRO A 18 -26.65 -3.61 -9.53
C PRO A 18 -25.53 -3.50 -8.48
N TYR A 19 -25.78 -3.92 -7.23
CA TYR A 19 -24.79 -3.85 -6.17
C TYR A 19 -23.72 -4.93 -6.36
N ALA A 20 -24.13 -6.18 -6.59
CA ALA A 20 -23.18 -7.25 -6.86
C ALA A 20 -22.45 -7.03 -8.19
N ALA A 21 -23.15 -6.60 -9.24
CA ALA A 21 -22.58 -6.25 -10.53
C ALA A 21 -21.44 -5.23 -10.40
N PHE A 22 -21.64 -4.17 -9.62
CA PHE A 22 -20.59 -3.17 -9.35
C PHE A 22 -19.37 -3.77 -8.66
N ILE A 23 -19.58 -4.59 -7.62
CA ILE A 23 -18.49 -5.22 -6.87
C ILE A 23 -17.66 -6.16 -7.75
N TYR A 24 -18.33 -7.00 -8.54
CA TYR A 24 -17.65 -7.94 -9.44
C TYR A 24 -17.02 -7.24 -10.64
N ALA A 25 -17.61 -6.17 -11.17
CA ALA A 25 -16.99 -5.34 -12.20
C ALA A 25 -15.72 -4.66 -11.68
N PHE A 26 -15.75 -4.11 -10.46
CA PHE A 26 -14.55 -3.58 -9.83
C PHE A 26 -13.47 -4.65 -9.63
N GLY A 27 -13.88 -5.85 -9.20
CA GLY A 27 -13.00 -7.00 -9.08
C GLY A 27 -12.31 -7.36 -10.39
N ASP A 28 -13.07 -7.45 -11.48
CA ASP A 28 -12.57 -7.81 -12.82
C ASP A 28 -11.66 -6.75 -13.45
N LEU A 29 -11.83 -5.48 -13.07
CA LEU A 29 -10.93 -4.40 -13.48
C LEU A 29 -9.57 -4.43 -12.75
N ASN A 30 -9.55 -4.87 -11.50
CA ASN A 30 -8.36 -4.82 -10.64
C ASN A 30 -7.65 -6.17 -10.50
N CYS A 31 -8.36 -7.26 -10.74
CA CYS A 31 -7.93 -8.63 -10.57
C CYS A 31 -8.29 -9.44 -11.81
N HIS A 32 -7.67 -10.60 -11.97
CA HIS A 32 -8.05 -11.58 -13.00
C HIS A 32 -9.23 -12.48 -12.56
N THR A 33 -9.79 -12.26 -11.37
CA THR A 33 -11.00 -12.93 -10.85
C THR A 33 -10.96 -14.47 -10.89
N LYS A 34 -9.74 -15.03 -10.79
CA LYS A 34 -9.48 -16.48 -10.89
C LYS A 34 -10.07 -17.23 -9.70
N ALA A 35 -10.97 -18.18 -9.98
CA ALA A 35 -11.67 -18.96 -8.97
C ALA A 35 -10.71 -19.73 -8.06
N GLU A 36 -9.68 -20.36 -8.64
CA GLU A 36 -8.68 -21.16 -7.93
C GLU A 36 -7.77 -20.32 -7.00
N ARG A 37 -7.83 -18.99 -7.09
CA ARG A 37 -7.03 -18.05 -6.29
C ARG A 37 -7.88 -17.16 -5.38
N SER A 38 -9.20 -17.38 -5.37
CA SER A 38 -10.18 -16.60 -4.62
C SER A 38 -10.74 -17.46 -3.49
N TRP A 39 -11.14 -16.84 -2.38
CA TRP A 39 -11.89 -17.56 -1.37
C TRP A 39 -13.34 -17.76 -1.80
N GLU A 40 -13.96 -18.82 -1.28
CA GLU A 40 -15.40 -19.06 -1.38
C GLU A 40 -16.02 -18.87 0.00
N ILE A 41 -16.97 -17.95 0.10
CA ILE A 41 -17.68 -17.63 1.34
C ILE A 41 -19.17 -17.87 1.09
N ASN A 42 -19.79 -18.74 1.89
CA ASN A 42 -21.21 -19.09 1.77
C ASN A 42 -21.61 -19.56 0.34
N GLY A 43 -20.76 -20.35 -0.32
CA GLY A 43 -21.02 -20.81 -1.68
C GLY A 43 -20.77 -19.77 -2.79
N ASN A 44 -20.24 -18.59 -2.43
CA ASN A 44 -19.95 -17.51 -3.37
C ASN A 44 -18.45 -17.24 -3.43
N GLN A 45 -17.89 -17.32 -4.64
CA GLN A 45 -16.52 -16.93 -4.89
C GLN A 45 -16.38 -15.41 -4.68
N MET A 46 -15.35 -14.99 -3.96
CA MET A 46 -15.03 -13.57 -3.78
C MET A 46 -14.70 -12.88 -5.11
N PRO A 47 -15.03 -11.59 -5.27
CA PRO A 47 -14.81 -10.81 -6.49
C PRO A 47 -13.34 -10.52 -6.80
N VAL A 48 -12.43 -10.81 -5.88
CA VAL A 48 -11.00 -10.59 -6.02
C VAL A 48 -10.22 -11.78 -5.46
N CYS A 49 -8.97 -11.94 -5.90
CA CYS A 49 -8.13 -13.01 -5.38
C CYS A 49 -7.70 -12.75 -3.93
N VAL A 50 -7.26 -13.80 -3.24
CA VAL A 50 -6.82 -13.70 -1.83
C VAL A 50 -5.65 -12.73 -1.66
N ARG A 51 -4.83 -12.52 -2.71
CA ARG A 51 -3.74 -11.53 -2.67
C ARG A 51 -4.28 -10.10 -2.56
N ASP A 52 -5.30 -9.76 -3.34
CA ASP A 52 -5.90 -8.43 -3.30
C ASP A 52 -6.64 -8.20 -1.98
N VAL A 53 -7.27 -9.24 -1.42
CA VAL A 53 -7.78 -9.19 -0.04
C VAL A 53 -6.68 -8.82 0.95
N GLY A 54 -5.48 -9.41 0.80
CA GLY A 54 -4.30 -9.04 1.58
C GLY A 54 -3.88 -7.59 1.36
N ILE A 55 -3.81 -7.12 0.11
CA ILE A 55 -3.46 -5.73 -0.21
C ILE A 55 -4.47 -4.75 0.40
N PHE A 56 -5.77 -5.02 0.32
CA PHE A 56 -6.80 -4.16 0.92
C PHE A 56 -6.74 -4.17 2.45
N LEU A 57 -6.53 -5.33 3.06
CA LEU A 57 -6.30 -5.44 4.51
C LEU A 57 -5.07 -4.61 4.92
N GLY A 58 -3.98 -4.77 4.17
CA GLY A 58 -2.76 -3.99 4.35
C GLY A 58 -3.02 -2.50 4.26
N LEU A 59 -3.70 -2.05 3.21
CA LEU A 59 -4.03 -0.64 2.99
C LEU A 59 -4.78 -0.06 4.19
N ALA A 60 -5.79 -0.77 4.70
CA ALA A 60 -6.52 -0.38 5.89
C ALA A 60 -5.59 -0.29 7.12
N ILE A 61 -4.71 -1.27 7.34
CA ILE A 61 -3.73 -1.27 8.43
C ILE A 61 -2.76 -0.08 8.30
N GLY A 62 -2.19 0.15 7.12
CA GLY A 62 -1.24 1.24 6.87
C GLY A 62 -1.85 2.62 7.12
N GLY A 63 -3.06 2.84 6.61
CA GLY A 63 -3.83 4.07 6.88
C GLY A 63 -4.19 4.21 8.36
N PHE A 64 -4.59 3.13 9.02
CA PHE A 64 -4.89 3.13 10.45
C PHE A 64 -3.64 3.48 11.29
N LEU A 65 -2.50 2.84 11.03
CA LEU A 65 -1.24 3.15 11.71
C LEU A 65 -0.83 4.61 11.52
N PHE A 66 -0.98 5.15 10.31
CA PHE A 66 -0.74 6.55 10.03
C PHE A 66 -1.69 7.47 10.81
N SER A 67 -2.98 7.15 10.88
CA SER A 67 -3.95 7.95 11.65
C SER A 67 -3.60 8.05 13.15
N ARG A 68 -2.86 7.08 13.69
CA ARG A 68 -2.48 7.04 15.12
C ARG A 68 -1.14 7.69 15.42
N ARG A 69 -0.21 7.69 14.46
CA ARG A 69 1.19 8.07 14.70
C ARG A 69 1.76 9.07 13.71
N GLY A 70 1.21 9.11 12.50
CA GLY A 70 1.69 9.96 11.41
C GLY A 70 1.25 11.41 11.60
N PHE A 71 2.11 12.33 11.17
CA PHE A 71 1.83 13.76 11.16
C PHE A 71 2.60 14.46 10.05
N ASN A 72 2.07 15.62 9.63
CA ASN A 72 2.62 16.42 8.55
C ASN A 72 4.03 16.94 8.88
N ARG A 73 5.01 16.62 8.03
CA ARG A 73 6.38 17.16 8.06
C ARG A 73 6.78 17.79 6.73
N TRP A 74 5.83 18.49 6.10
CA TRP A 74 6.01 19.26 4.86
C TRP A 74 6.18 18.43 3.58
N THR A 75 7.19 17.55 3.50
CA THR A 75 7.35 16.65 2.35
C THR A 75 6.60 15.34 2.58
N ILE A 76 6.21 14.66 1.50
CA ILE A 76 5.59 13.32 1.59
C ILE A 76 6.54 12.34 2.29
N ARG A 77 7.83 12.38 1.96
CA ARG A 77 8.86 11.52 2.56
C ARG A 77 8.97 11.72 4.06
N ASP A 78 9.12 12.98 4.50
CA ASP A 78 9.28 13.28 5.92
C ASP A 78 7.98 12.97 6.69
N THR A 79 6.83 13.27 6.08
CA THR A 79 5.51 12.92 6.62
C THR A 79 5.33 11.41 6.74
N PHE A 80 5.77 10.63 5.75
CA PHE A 80 5.75 9.17 5.82
C PHE A 80 6.68 8.64 6.92
N LEU A 81 7.90 9.16 7.01
CA LEU A 81 8.87 8.76 8.03
C LEU A 81 8.42 9.13 9.45
N SER A 82 7.45 10.04 9.63
CA SER A 82 6.87 10.34 10.95
C SER A 82 6.17 9.14 11.62
N LEU A 83 5.87 8.08 10.86
CA LEU A 83 5.41 6.80 11.39
C LEU A 83 6.43 6.13 12.32
N LEU A 84 7.72 6.42 12.14
CA LEU A 84 8.80 5.92 12.97
C LEU A 84 9.14 6.93 14.07
N PRO A 85 9.48 6.48 15.29
CA PRO A 85 9.78 7.39 16.37
C PRO A 85 11.09 8.16 16.14
N ASP A 86 11.12 9.43 16.53
CA ASP A 86 12.22 10.38 16.22
C ASP A 86 13.61 9.93 16.67
N ASN A 87 13.68 9.22 17.80
CA ASN A 87 14.93 8.67 18.31
C ASN A 87 15.59 7.68 17.33
N SER A 88 14.79 6.92 16.56
CA SER A 88 15.27 5.99 15.54
C SER A 88 15.73 6.70 14.26
N LEU A 89 15.24 7.93 14.02
CA LEU A 89 15.49 8.70 12.82
C LEU A 89 16.67 9.67 12.93
N LEU A 90 17.24 9.88 14.13
CA LEU A 90 18.32 10.84 14.35
C LEU A 90 19.49 10.66 13.36
N SER A 91 19.97 9.42 13.20
CA SER A 91 21.08 9.11 12.27
C SER A 91 20.66 9.26 10.80
N VAL A 92 19.41 8.93 10.48
CA VAL A 92 18.87 9.04 9.11
C VAL A 92 18.82 10.49 8.67
N TYR A 93 18.38 11.40 9.54
CA TYR A 93 18.32 12.83 9.26
C TYR A 93 19.71 13.48 9.27
N ARG A 94 20.56 13.13 10.23
CA ARG A 94 21.93 13.68 10.33
C ARG A 94 22.79 13.36 9.12
N ASN A 95 22.65 12.15 8.57
CA ASN A 95 23.46 11.67 7.44
C ASN A 95 22.74 11.79 6.08
N ASP A 96 21.62 12.52 6.02
CA ASP A 96 20.75 12.68 4.84
C ASP A 96 20.33 11.38 4.13
N ARG A 97 20.14 10.29 4.89
CA ARG A 97 19.74 8.97 4.36
C ARG A 97 18.22 8.81 4.24
N ARG A 98 17.46 9.90 4.25
CA ARG A 98 15.98 9.90 4.30
C ARG A 98 15.37 9.20 3.10
N MET A 99 15.88 9.46 1.90
CA MET A 99 15.40 8.81 0.67
C MET A 99 15.70 7.31 0.69
N PHE A 100 16.92 6.95 1.09
CA PHE A 100 17.32 5.56 1.24
C PHE A 100 16.44 4.82 2.27
N ALA A 101 16.13 5.44 3.42
CA ALA A 101 15.26 4.86 4.42
C ALA A 101 13.85 4.59 3.87
N LEU A 102 13.26 5.55 3.14
CA LEU A 102 11.97 5.36 2.48
C LEU A 102 12.01 4.19 1.49
N LEU A 103 13.03 4.14 0.62
CA LEU A 103 13.19 3.07 -0.37
C LEU A 103 13.43 1.72 0.29
N ALA A 104 14.19 1.66 1.39
CA ALA A 104 14.42 0.43 2.13
C ALA A 104 13.12 -0.11 2.76
N ILE A 105 12.32 0.75 3.38
CA ILE A 105 11.00 0.37 3.93
C ILE A 105 10.08 -0.11 2.80
N ALA A 106 10.05 0.61 1.68
CA ALA A 106 9.26 0.24 0.52
C ALA A 106 9.68 -1.12 -0.06
N ALA A 107 10.99 -1.36 -0.18
CA ALA A 107 11.52 -2.64 -0.65
C ALA A 107 11.15 -3.78 0.31
N ILE A 108 11.34 -3.61 1.62
CA ILE A 108 10.98 -4.63 2.62
C ILE A 108 9.49 -5.03 2.51
N ALA A 109 8.61 -4.05 2.29
CA ALA A 109 7.18 -4.31 2.16
C ALA A 109 6.76 -4.87 0.79
N ALA A 110 7.41 -4.48 -0.30
CA ALA A 110 7.02 -4.86 -1.66
C ALA A 110 7.68 -6.13 -2.18
N VAL A 111 8.95 -6.36 -1.81
CA VAL A 111 9.77 -7.47 -2.33
C VAL A 111 9.16 -8.85 -2.05
N PRO A 112 8.60 -9.16 -0.86
CA PRO A 112 7.99 -10.48 -0.62
C PRO A 112 6.87 -10.80 -1.62
N MET A 113 6.02 -9.83 -1.93
CA MET A 113 4.95 -9.99 -2.93
C MET A 113 5.51 -10.12 -4.34
N ALA A 114 6.53 -9.32 -4.68
CA ALA A 114 7.18 -9.42 -5.97
C ALA A 114 7.79 -10.82 -6.16
N ILE A 115 8.57 -11.32 -5.21
CA ILE A 115 9.16 -12.67 -5.26
C ILE A 115 8.08 -13.73 -5.42
N ASP A 116 7.06 -13.73 -4.55
CA ASP A 116 5.97 -14.71 -4.60
C ASP A 116 5.23 -14.69 -5.94
N GLY A 117 4.94 -13.50 -6.50
CA GLY A 117 4.32 -13.34 -7.81
C GLY A 117 5.21 -13.75 -8.99
N PHE A 118 6.47 -13.30 -9.01
CA PHE A 118 7.41 -13.60 -10.09
C PHE A 118 7.82 -15.07 -10.10
N THR A 119 8.05 -15.69 -8.94
CA THR A 119 8.34 -17.13 -8.86
C THR A 119 7.17 -17.94 -9.40
N GLN A 120 5.93 -17.58 -9.05
CA GLN A 120 4.74 -18.25 -9.59
C GLN A 120 4.57 -18.01 -11.11
N MET A 121 5.01 -16.87 -11.64
CA MET A 121 4.96 -16.59 -13.09
C MET A 121 5.99 -17.38 -13.88
N LEU A 122 7.16 -17.67 -13.29
CA LEU A 122 8.30 -18.28 -13.98
C LEU A 122 8.46 -19.79 -13.73
N THR A 123 7.71 -20.35 -12.79
CA THR A 123 7.87 -21.76 -12.35
C THR A 123 6.53 -22.47 -12.19
N SER A 124 6.56 -23.75 -11.83
CA SER A 124 5.37 -24.54 -11.49
C SER A 124 4.87 -24.30 -10.05
N TYR A 125 5.55 -23.48 -9.26
CA TYR A 125 5.11 -23.11 -7.93
C TYR A 125 3.80 -22.29 -8.01
N GLU A 126 2.83 -22.63 -7.17
CA GLU A 126 1.59 -21.87 -7.00
C GLU A 126 1.44 -21.50 -5.52
N SER A 127 1.31 -20.21 -5.23
CA SER A 127 1.11 -19.72 -3.88
C SER A 127 -0.19 -20.26 -3.30
N ASN A 128 -0.19 -20.71 -2.05
CA ASN A 128 -1.45 -21.01 -1.36
C ASN A 128 -2.13 -19.71 -0.86
N ALA A 129 -3.37 -19.82 -0.39
CA ALA A 129 -4.15 -18.67 0.09
C ALA A 129 -3.44 -17.88 1.21
N ILE A 130 -2.78 -18.58 2.15
CA ILE A 130 -2.06 -17.95 3.25
C ILE A 130 -0.87 -17.15 2.73
N MET A 131 -0.06 -17.72 1.83
CA MET A 131 1.07 -17.01 1.22
C MET A 131 0.62 -15.77 0.46
N ARG A 132 -0.47 -15.86 -0.31
CA ARG A 132 -1.05 -14.70 -1.02
C ARG A 132 -1.46 -13.58 -0.08
N LEU A 133 -2.08 -13.93 1.05
CA LEU A 133 -2.49 -12.96 2.07
C LEU A 133 -1.26 -12.34 2.76
N LEU A 134 -0.29 -13.18 3.16
CA LEU A 134 0.92 -12.76 3.88
C LEU A 134 1.84 -11.88 3.03
N THR A 135 1.95 -12.14 1.73
CA THR A 135 2.80 -11.35 0.84
C THR A 135 2.10 -10.08 0.37
N GLY A 136 0.78 -10.10 0.17
CA GLY A 136 -0.02 -8.92 -0.20
C GLY A 136 -0.17 -7.89 0.93
N THR A 137 -0.32 -8.34 2.19
CA THR A 137 -0.62 -7.44 3.32
C THR A 137 0.48 -6.39 3.58
N PRO A 138 1.78 -6.72 3.64
CA PRO A 138 2.85 -5.73 3.82
C PRO A 138 2.87 -4.68 2.69
N PHE A 139 2.69 -5.11 1.44
CA PHE A 139 2.63 -4.20 0.30
C PHE A 139 1.44 -3.26 0.37
N GLY A 140 0.26 -3.78 0.74
CA GLY A 140 -0.92 -2.96 1.03
C GLY A 140 -0.66 -1.93 2.13
N ALA A 141 -0.01 -2.32 3.22
CA ALA A 141 0.30 -1.42 4.33
C ALA A 141 1.25 -0.29 3.92
N LEU A 142 2.23 -0.58 3.06
CA LEU A 142 3.06 0.45 2.44
C LEU A 142 2.22 1.45 1.64
N ILE A 143 1.32 0.98 0.77
CA ILE A 143 0.45 1.84 -0.04
C ILE A 143 -0.43 2.72 0.85
N GLY A 144 -1.12 2.12 1.83
CA GLY A 144 -2.02 2.83 2.74
C GLY A 144 -1.29 3.92 3.55
N ALA A 145 -0.11 3.59 4.09
CA ALA A 145 0.72 4.54 4.81
C ALA A 145 1.22 5.68 3.89
N PHE A 146 1.65 5.36 2.66
CA PHE A 146 2.15 6.34 1.70
C PHE A 146 1.05 7.28 1.19
N MET A 147 -0.15 6.75 0.91
CA MET A 147 -1.31 7.57 0.56
C MET A 147 -1.71 8.50 1.70
N ALA A 148 -1.80 7.99 2.94
CA ALA A 148 -2.12 8.80 4.11
C ALA A 148 -1.08 9.91 4.32
N ALA A 149 0.20 9.61 4.16
CA ALA A 149 1.28 10.59 4.20
C ALA A 149 1.15 11.64 3.08
N SER A 150 0.79 11.21 1.87
CA SER A 150 0.63 12.10 0.71
C SER A 150 -0.50 13.09 0.91
N PHE A 151 -1.65 12.66 1.45
CA PHE A 151 -2.76 13.56 1.79
C PHE A 151 -2.45 14.48 2.98
N SER A 152 -1.57 14.05 3.88
CA SER A 152 -1.20 14.80 5.09
C SER A 152 -0.07 15.80 4.87
N ALA A 153 0.79 15.59 3.88
CA ALA A 153 1.94 16.45 3.57
C ALA A 153 1.48 17.79 2.96
N ARG A 154 1.17 18.76 3.82
CA ARG A 154 0.57 20.04 3.43
C ARG A 154 1.41 21.22 3.94
N PRO A 155 2.25 21.85 3.08
CA PRO A 155 3.03 23.05 3.44
C PRO A 155 2.19 24.23 3.94
N ALA A 156 0.92 24.31 3.52
CA ALA A 156 0.00 25.37 3.92
C ALA A 156 -0.18 25.48 5.45
N PHE A 157 -0.10 24.36 6.18
CA PHE A 157 -0.20 24.38 7.65
C PHE A 157 1.01 24.96 8.36
N PHE A 158 2.10 25.21 7.63
CA PHE A 158 3.28 25.90 8.10
C PHE A 158 3.36 27.33 7.56
N GLY A 159 2.26 27.88 7.02
CA GLY A 159 2.24 29.21 6.41
C GLY A 159 3.21 29.36 5.24
N LEU A 160 3.47 28.27 4.51
CA LEU A 160 4.45 28.20 3.42
C LEU A 160 5.88 28.60 3.85
N ASP A 161 6.18 28.48 5.14
CA ASP A 161 7.53 28.69 5.69
C ASP A 161 8.16 27.36 6.13
N PRO A 162 9.16 26.86 5.38
CA PRO A 162 9.80 25.57 5.68
C PRO A 162 10.60 25.59 7.00
N SER A 163 10.95 26.76 7.53
CA SER A 163 11.71 26.91 8.78
C SER A 163 10.90 26.57 10.03
N LYS A 164 9.56 26.57 9.92
CA LYS A 164 8.63 26.23 11.00
C LYS A 164 8.49 24.72 11.23
N VAL A 165 9.06 23.91 10.34
CA VAL A 165 9.00 22.45 10.42
C VAL A 165 10.15 21.95 11.30
N VAL A 166 9.82 21.25 12.37
CA VAL A 166 10.81 20.58 13.22
C VAL A 166 11.02 19.16 12.71
N LEU A 167 12.25 18.84 12.33
CA LEU A 167 12.65 17.49 11.91
C LEU A 167 13.55 16.83 12.99
N PRO A 168 13.65 15.49 12.99
CA PRO A 168 14.60 14.79 13.85
C PRO A 168 16.04 15.31 13.71
N SER A 169 16.84 15.16 14.78
CA SER A 169 18.22 15.67 14.88
C SER A 169 18.34 17.21 14.80
N GLY A 170 17.24 17.95 14.95
CA GLY A 170 17.26 19.42 14.85
C GLY A 170 17.46 19.93 13.42
N SER A 171 17.37 19.04 12.43
CA SER A 171 17.46 19.40 11.01
C SER A 171 16.33 20.36 10.63
N ARG A 172 16.61 21.28 9.72
CA ARG A 172 15.63 22.23 9.18
C ARG A 172 15.73 22.26 7.67
N PHE A 173 14.61 22.58 7.03
CA PHE A 173 14.63 22.92 5.62
C PHE A 173 15.24 24.32 5.44
N SER A 174 16.06 24.47 4.40
CA SER A 174 16.59 25.76 3.96
C SER A 174 16.11 26.00 2.53
N MET A 175 15.75 27.24 2.20
CA MET A 175 15.60 27.65 0.81
C MET A 175 16.99 27.64 0.16
N LYS A 176 17.06 27.30 -1.12
CA LYS A 176 18.28 27.53 -1.90
C LYS A 176 18.44 29.04 -1.99
N ALA A 177 19.60 29.57 -1.61
CA ALA A 177 19.88 30.99 -1.84
C ALA A 177 19.78 31.24 -3.35
N GLU A 178 19.09 32.31 -3.75
CA GLU A 178 19.10 32.75 -5.14
C GLU A 178 20.57 33.06 -5.50
N GLU A 179 21.13 32.32 -6.45
CA GLU A 179 22.40 32.67 -7.07
C GLU A 179 22.10 33.89 -7.95
N GLU A 180 22.43 35.09 -7.45
CA GLU A 180 22.46 36.34 -8.24
C GLU A 180 23.47 36.28 -9.38
#